data_AF-A0A6P6SW52-F1
#
_entry.id   AF-A0A6P6SW52-F1
#
_cell.length_a   1.000
_cell.length_b   1.000
_cell.length_c   1.000
_cell.angle_alpha   90.00
_cell.angle_beta   90.00
_cell.angle_gamma   90.00
#
_symmetry.space_group_name_H-M   'P 1'
#
loop_
_entity.id
_entity.type
_entity.pdbx_description
1 polymer ?
#
loop_
_entity_poly.entity_id
_entity_poly.type
_entity_poly.pdbx_seq_one_letter_code
_entity_poly.pdbx_strand_id
1 'polypeptide(L)'
;MWSCIIAGYSRKKETAEEALELFNEMQKKGFQPNSVTLLSVISACTKLLSTCHAGGVHGYVLKSCLISELNIQNSLISMYAKCGCLQDSVKIFKEMTQRDSVSWTAIISAYGLYGCGEDALQLFGEMQESGMKADVIALLEVMMLLDLHTT
;
A
#
# COMPACT_ATOMS: atom_id res chain seq x y z
N MET A 1 -19.29 2.53 14.35
CA MET A 1 -18.59 2.11 15.58
C MET A 1 -17.39 1.22 15.26
N TRP A 2 -17.55 0.09 14.56
CA TRP A 2 -16.46 -0.80 14.12
C TRP A 2 -15.25 -0.09 13.49
N SER A 3 -15.45 0.75 12.46
CA SER A 3 -14.37 1.45 11.77
C SER A 3 -13.50 2.30 12.70
N CYS A 4 -14.10 2.97 13.70
CA CYS A 4 -13.37 3.79 14.65
C CYS A 4 -12.50 2.94 15.58
N ILE A 5 -13.02 1.80 16.05
CA ILE A 5 -12.30 0.89 16.94
C ILE A 5 -11.12 0.28 16.17
N ILE A 6 -11.37 -0.29 14.98
CA ILE A 6 -10.34 -0.89 14.13
C ILE A 6 -9.26 0.16 13.78
N ALA A 7 -9.65 1.39 13.45
CA ALA A 7 -8.71 2.49 13.16
C ALA A 7 -7.90 2.95 14.39
N GLY A 8 -8.39 2.71 15.61
CA GLY A 8 -7.63 2.95 16.83
C GLY A 8 -6.53 1.91 17.03
N TYR A 9 -6.90 0.62 16.91
CA TYR A 9 -6.00 -0.52 17.11
C TYR A 9 -4.96 -0.64 16.00
N SER A 10 -5.28 -0.27 14.75
CA SER A 10 -4.34 -0.39 13.63
C SER A 10 -3.14 0.55 13.70
N ARG A 11 -3.13 1.55 14.60
CA ARG A 11 -2.08 2.58 14.66
C ARG A 11 -0.76 2.08 15.22
N LYS A 12 -0.80 1.10 16.11
CA LYS A 12 0.38 0.54 16.78
C LYS A 12 0.62 -0.88 16.30
N LYS A 13 1.89 -1.32 16.34
CA LYS A 13 2.25 -2.67 15.89
C LYS A 13 1.74 -3.72 16.86
N GLU A 14 1.82 -3.42 18.16
CA GLU A 14 1.42 -4.26 19.28
C GLU A 14 -0.06 -4.58 19.29
N THR A 15 -0.88 -3.69 18.73
CA THR A 15 -2.35 -3.82 18.70
C THR A 15 -2.88 -4.16 17.29
N ALA A 16 -1.99 -4.44 16.35
CA ALA A 16 -2.35 -4.65 14.96
C ALA A 16 -3.08 -6.00 14.76
N GLU A 17 -2.76 -7.02 15.55
CA GLU A 17 -3.45 -8.32 15.49
C GLU A 17 -4.91 -8.19 15.92
N GLU A 18 -5.18 -7.46 17.01
CA GLU A 18 -6.54 -7.20 17.49
C GLU A 18 -7.36 -6.40 16.48
N ALA A 19 -6.74 -5.49 15.72
CA ALA A 19 -7.41 -4.81 14.62
C ALA A 19 -7.91 -5.79 13.54
N LEU A 20 -7.12 -6.83 13.25
CA LEU A 20 -7.48 -7.88 12.28
C LEU A 20 -8.53 -8.84 12.85
N GLU A 21 -8.46 -9.17 14.14
CA GLU A 21 -9.48 -9.95 14.82
C GLU A 21 -10.85 -9.25 14.81
N LEU A 22 -10.87 -7.95 15.14
CA LEU A 22 -12.09 -7.14 15.09
C LEU A 22 -12.64 -7.03 13.66
N PHE A 23 -11.78 -6.95 12.66
CA PHE A 23 -12.18 -6.98 11.26
C PHE A 23 -12.82 -8.33 10.86
N ASN A 24 -12.27 -9.44 11.33
CA ASN A 24 -12.84 -10.76 11.12
C ASN A 24 -14.18 -10.92 11.85
N GLU A 25 -14.31 -10.42 13.07
CA GLU A 25 -15.55 -10.43 13.83
C GLU A 25 -16.65 -9.58 13.17
N MET A 26 -16.28 -8.38 12.68
CA MET A 26 -17.16 -7.50 11.93
C MET A 26 -17.78 -8.24 10.73
N GLN A 27 -16.96 -8.93 9.93
CA GLN A 27 -17.41 -9.71 8.78
C GLN A 27 -18.29 -10.91 9.19
N LYS A 28 -17.90 -11.66 10.23
CA LYS A 28 -18.69 -12.79 10.77
C LYS A 28 -20.09 -12.35 11.23
N LYS A 29 -20.22 -11.13 11.75
CA LYS A 29 -21.50 -10.53 12.15
C LYS A 29 -22.28 -9.91 10.98
N GLY A 30 -21.81 -10.07 9.73
CA GLY A 30 -22.48 -9.61 8.53
C GLY A 30 -22.33 -8.11 8.24
N PHE A 31 -21.49 -7.39 8.98
CA PHE A 31 -21.22 -5.99 8.70
C PHE A 31 -20.19 -5.87 7.57
N GLN A 32 -20.44 -4.96 6.63
CA GLN A 32 -19.58 -4.72 5.48
C GLN A 32 -18.50 -3.67 5.80
N PRO A 33 -17.20 -4.03 5.75
CA PRO A 33 -16.11 -3.05 5.76
C PRO A 33 -16.27 -1.99 4.68
N ASN A 34 -16.05 -0.72 5.06
CA ASN A 34 -15.92 0.40 4.13
C ASN A 34 -14.44 0.76 3.92
N SER A 35 -14.17 1.76 3.09
CA SER A 35 -12.80 2.20 2.75
C SER A 35 -11.97 2.56 3.97
N VAL A 36 -12.55 3.26 4.96
CA VAL A 36 -11.85 3.63 6.21
C VAL A 36 -11.44 2.39 7.01
N THR A 37 -12.34 1.41 7.11
CA THR A 37 -12.03 0.12 7.74
C THR A 37 -10.90 -0.58 7.00
N LEU A 38 -10.97 -0.68 5.68
CA LEU A 38 -9.96 -1.39 4.88
C LEU A 38 -8.60 -0.70 4.93
N LEU A 39 -8.53 0.62 4.84
CA LEU A 39 -7.27 1.36 5.00
C LEU A 39 -6.63 1.08 6.37
N SER A 40 -7.46 0.99 7.42
CA SER A 40 -7.00 0.66 8.76
C SER A 40 -6.46 -0.78 8.83
N VAL A 41 -7.15 -1.74 8.23
CA VAL A 41 -6.76 -3.15 8.18
C VAL A 41 -5.48 -3.33 7.36
N ILE A 42 -5.38 -2.71 6.18
CA ILE A 42 -4.17 -2.70 5.35
C ILE A 42 -2.99 -2.13 6.14
N SER A 43 -3.21 -1.05 6.89
CA SER A 43 -2.19 -0.45 7.76
C SER A 43 -1.73 -1.39 8.89
N ALA A 44 -2.63 -2.20 9.44
CA ALA A 44 -2.30 -3.23 10.42
C ALA A 44 -1.50 -4.38 9.78
N CYS A 45 -1.94 -4.91 8.62
CA CYS A 45 -1.22 -5.94 7.86
C CYS A 45 0.22 -5.50 7.54
N THR A 46 0.39 -4.24 7.13
CA THR A 46 1.68 -3.63 6.82
C THR A 46 2.61 -3.61 8.04
N LYS A 47 2.10 -3.30 9.24
CA LYS A 47 2.91 -3.28 10.47
C LYS A 47 3.33 -4.67 10.95
N LEU A 48 2.49 -5.66 10.70
CA LEU A 48 2.77 -7.06 11.00
C LEU A 48 3.67 -7.73 9.95
N LEU A 49 3.89 -7.07 8.79
CA LEU A 49 4.64 -7.61 7.66
C LEU A 49 4.09 -8.98 7.21
N SER A 50 2.78 -9.16 7.31
CA SER A 50 2.14 -10.48 7.18
C SER A 50 1.52 -10.68 5.79
N THR A 51 2.13 -11.56 4.99
CA THR A 51 1.67 -11.89 3.63
C THR A 51 0.32 -12.60 3.61
N CYS A 52 0.02 -13.43 4.61
CA CYS A 52 -1.26 -14.12 4.70
C CYS A 52 -2.43 -13.13 4.90
N HIS A 53 -2.27 -12.16 5.81
CA HIS A 53 -3.27 -11.13 6.04
C HIS A 53 -3.38 -10.17 4.85
N ALA A 54 -2.26 -9.84 4.19
CA ALA A 54 -2.23 -9.07 2.95
C ALA A 54 -3.09 -9.73 1.85
N GLY A 55 -2.92 -11.04 1.62
CA GLY A 55 -3.73 -11.79 0.66
C GLY A 55 -5.22 -11.83 1.04
N GLY A 56 -5.52 -12.01 2.32
CA GLY A 56 -6.91 -12.01 2.83
C GLY A 56 -7.62 -10.68 2.58
N VAL A 57 -7.00 -9.56 2.94
CA VAL A 57 -7.60 -8.22 2.74
C VAL A 57 -7.71 -7.87 1.26
N HIS A 58 -6.70 -8.20 0.44
CA HIS A 58 -6.77 -7.97 -1.00
C HIS A 58 -7.89 -8.80 -1.66
N GLY A 59 -8.06 -10.06 -1.25
CA GLY A 59 -9.17 -10.91 -1.70
C GLY A 59 -10.55 -10.34 -1.35
N TYR A 60 -10.69 -9.69 -0.19
CA TYR A 60 -11.92 -8.96 0.14
C TYR A 60 -12.11 -7.73 -0.78
N VAL A 61 -11.06 -6.92 -0.96
CA VAL A 61 -11.10 -5.73 -1.82
C VAL A 61 -11.57 -6.10 -3.23
N LEU A 62 -11.01 -7.15 -3.83
CA LEU A 62 -11.38 -7.64 -5.17
C LEU A 62 -12.85 -8.07 -5.30
N LYS A 63 -13.44 -8.57 -4.21
CA LYS A 63 -14.87 -8.97 -4.17
C LYS A 63 -15.80 -7.81 -3.85
N SER A 64 -15.25 -6.65 -3.48
CA SER A 64 -15.99 -5.45 -3.13
C SER A 64 -15.97 -4.43 -4.27
N CYS A 65 -16.82 -3.41 -4.20
CA CYS A 65 -16.77 -2.27 -5.11
C CYS A 65 -15.60 -1.29 -4.83
N LEU A 66 -14.76 -1.57 -3.82
CA LEU A 66 -13.72 -0.66 -3.34
C LEU A 66 -12.39 -0.80 -4.08
N ILE A 67 -12.25 -1.81 -4.95
CA ILE A 67 -11.04 -2.02 -5.76
C ILE A 67 -10.74 -0.84 -6.70
N SER A 68 -11.75 -0.08 -7.11
CA SER A 68 -11.58 1.10 -7.97
C SER A 68 -11.16 2.36 -7.21
N GLU A 69 -11.13 2.34 -5.87
CA GLU A 69 -10.70 3.50 -5.10
C GLU A 69 -9.17 3.62 -5.06
N LEU A 70 -8.63 4.74 -5.56
CA LEU A 70 -7.19 4.99 -5.67
C LEU A 70 -6.46 4.85 -4.33
N ASN A 71 -7.05 5.35 -3.25
CA ASN A 71 -6.47 5.25 -1.90
C ASN A 71 -6.27 3.79 -1.45
N ILE A 72 -7.20 2.89 -1.79
CA ILE A 72 -7.11 1.46 -1.51
C ILE A 72 -6.01 0.84 -2.36
N GLN A 73 -5.99 1.10 -3.67
CA GLN A 73 -4.96 0.60 -4.58
C GLN A 73 -3.55 1.03 -4.15
N ASN A 74 -3.37 2.33 -3.87
CA ASN A 74 -2.11 2.90 -3.39
C ASN A 74 -1.66 2.26 -2.05
N SER A 75 -2.60 2.00 -1.15
CA SER A 75 -2.30 1.35 0.13
C SER A 75 -1.93 -0.12 -0.05
N LEU A 76 -2.54 -0.82 -1.00
CA LEU A 76 -2.19 -2.21 -1.32
C LEU A 76 -0.77 -2.30 -1.93
N ILE A 77 -0.41 -1.42 -2.86
CA ILE A 77 0.96 -1.31 -3.42
C ILE A 77 1.98 -1.20 -2.28
N SER A 78 1.78 -0.22 -1.40
CA SER A 78 2.65 0.01 -0.24
C SER A 78 2.71 -1.20 0.71
N MET A 79 1.58 -1.84 0.97
CA MET A 79 1.50 -3.01 1.84
C MET A 79 2.28 -4.19 1.26
N TYR A 80 2.04 -4.54 -0.01
CA TYR A 80 2.72 -5.66 -0.65
C TYR A 80 4.24 -5.45 -0.72
N ALA A 81 4.68 -4.23 -1.05
CA ALA A 81 6.09 -3.87 -1.03
C ALA A 81 6.72 -4.13 0.35
N LYS A 82 6.08 -3.66 1.43
CA LYS A 82 6.58 -3.84 2.80
C LYS A 82 6.48 -5.28 3.31
N CYS A 83 5.50 -6.05 2.83
CA CYS A 83 5.32 -7.46 3.17
C CYS A 83 6.30 -8.42 2.44
N GLY A 84 7.25 -7.93 1.66
CA GLY A 84 8.20 -8.80 0.94
C GLY A 84 7.75 -9.21 -0.47
N CYS A 85 6.69 -8.61 -1.00
CA CYS A 85 6.02 -9.02 -2.23
C CYS A 85 6.06 -7.91 -3.31
N LEU A 86 7.26 -7.51 -3.75
CA LEU A 86 7.43 -6.47 -4.78
C LEU A 86 6.61 -6.75 -6.05
N GLN A 87 6.59 -7.99 -6.53
CA GLN A 87 5.90 -8.34 -7.79
C GLN A 87 4.39 -8.12 -7.70
N ASP A 88 3.77 -8.37 -6.55
CA ASP A 88 2.34 -8.09 -6.35
C ASP A 88 2.05 -6.58 -6.33
N SER A 89 2.96 -5.79 -5.74
CA SER A 89 2.90 -4.32 -5.78
C SER A 89 2.96 -3.80 -7.22
N VAL A 90 3.91 -4.29 -8.02
CA VAL A 90 4.06 -3.95 -9.45
C VAL A 90 2.82 -4.36 -10.24
N LYS A 91 2.27 -5.54 -9.98
CA LYS A 91 1.07 -6.03 -10.66
C LYS A 91 -0.12 -5.10 -10.44
N ILE A 92 -0.38 -4.71 -9.18
CA ILE A 92 -1.46 -3.78 -8.85
C ILE A 92 -1.26 -2.46 -9.59
N PHE A 93 -0.06 -1.87 -9.53
CA PHE A 93 0.24 -0.61 -10.21
C PHE A 93 -0.01 -0.68 -11.74
N LYS A 94 0.37 -1.79 -12.37
CA LYS A 94 0.13 -2.03 -13.80
C LYS A 94 -1.35 -2.17 -14.16
N GLU A 95 -2.15 -2.76 -13.28
CA GLU A 95 -3.59 -2.95 -13.45
C GLU A 95 -4.42 -1.68 -13.16
N MET A 96 -3.84 -0.66 -12.53
CA MET A 96 -4.52 0.62 -12.27
C MET A 96 -4.87 1.36 -13.57
N THR A 97 -6.15 1.70 -13.73
CA THR A 97 -6.65 2.51 -14.86
C THR A 97 -6.42 4.00 -14.69
N GLN A 98 -6.30 4.46 -13.45
CA GLN A 98 -5.98 5.85 -13.09
C GLN A 98 -4.85 5.81 -12.07
N ARG A 99 -3.92 6.76 -12.17
CA ARG A 99 -2.77 6.88 -11.27
C ARG A 99 -2.62 8.32 -10.84
N ASP A 100 -2.41 8.53 -9.55
CA ASP A 100 -2.10 9.84 -9.00
C ASP A 100 -0.63 9.89 -8.54
N SER A 101 -0.21 11.03 -7.97
CA SER A 101 1.16 11.19 -7.50
C SER A 101 1.49 10.15 -6.43
N VAL A 102 0.51 9.79 -5.60
CA VAL A 102 0.67 8.79 -4.54
C VAL A 102 0.85 7.39 -5.12
N SER A 103 0.17 7.04 -6.23
CA SER A 103 0.37 5.77 -6.94
C SER A 103 1.81 5.63 -7.45
N TRP A 104 2.32 6.67 -8.09
CA TRP A 104 3.69 6.71 -8.61
C TRP A 104 4.73 6.67 -7.49
N THR A 105 4.56 7.53 -6.47
CA THR A 105 5.44 7.51 -5.29
C THR A 105 5.46 6.12 -4.68
N ALA A 106 4.31 5.49 -4.43
CA ALA A 106 4.24 4.18 -3.78
C ALA A 106 5.00 3.08 -4.55
N ILE A 107 4.95 3.06 -5.89
CA ILE A 107 5.68 2.06 -6.68
C ILE A 107 7.18 2.38 -6.77
N ILE A 108 7.55 3.65 -6.88
CA ILE A 108 8.96 4.09 -6.86
C ILE A 108 9.59 3.74 -5.51
N SER A 109 8.90 4.02 -4.40
CA SER A 109 9.31 3.60 -3.05
C SER A 109 9.50 2.09 -2.97
N ALA A 110 8.60 1.32 -3.60
CA ALA A 110 8.68 -0.12 -3.60
C ALA A 110 9.94 -0.62 -4.32
N TYR A 111 10.28 -0.10 -5.50
CA TYR A 111 11.54 -0.46 -6.15
C TYR A 111 12.77 -0.01 -5.34
N GLY A 112 12.72 1.18 -4.74
CA GLY A 112 13.77 1.68 -3.86
C GLY A 112 14.04 0.79 -2.65
N LEU A 113 12.98 0.30 -1.99
CA LEU A 113 13.10 -0.61 -0.83
C LEU A 113 13.85 -1.91 -1.17
N TYR A 114 13.83 -2.33 -2.43
CA TYR A 114 14.46 -3.57 -2.90
C TYR A 114 15.80 -3.32 -3.62
N GLY A 115 16.31 -2.08 -3.59
CA GLY A 115 17.59 -1.73 -4.20
C GLY A 115 17.56 -1.66 -5.74
N CYS A 116 16.37 -1.63 -6.35
CA CYS A 116 16.19 -1.56 -7.79
C CYS A 116 16.14 -0.08 -8.25
N GLY A 117 17.27 0.62 -8.07
CA GLY A 117 17.36 2.06 -8.32
C GLY A 117 17.10 2.46 -9.78
N GLU A 118 17.57 1.65 -10.74
CA GLU A 118 17.37 1.91 -12.17
C GLU A 118 15.88 1.85 -12.55
N ASP A 119 15.14 0.84 -12.09
CA ASP A 119 13.69 0.73 -12.30
C ASP A 119 12.94 1.89 -11.63
N ALA A 120 13.36 2.29 -10.41
CA ALA A 120 12.78 3.42 -9.70
C ALA A 120 12.97 4.74 -10.47
N LEU A 121 14.16 4.97 -11.04
CA LEU A 121 14.46 6.14 -11.88
C LEU A 121 13.67 6.12 -13.19
N GLN A 122 13.52 4.96 -13.81
CA GLN A 122 12.70 4.83 -15.01
C GLN A 122 11.24 5.21 -14.72
N LEU A 123 10.66 4.65 -13.64
CA LEU A 123 9.28 4.97 -13.22
C LEU A 123 9.12 6.45 -12.85
N PHE A 124 10.16 7.07 -12.28
CA PHE A 124 10.17 8.51 -12.02
C PHE A 124 10.15 9.34 -13.32
N GLY A 125 10.87 8.91 -14.35
CA GLY A 125 10.79 9.51 -15.68
C GLY A 125 9.39 9.40 -16.28
N GLU A 126 8.79 8.20 -16.25
CA GLU A 126 7.41 7.97 -16.72
C GLU A 126 6.39 8.83 -15.96
N MET A 127 6.58 9.00 -14.65
CA MET A 127 5.76 9.89 -13.82
C MET A 127 5.83 11.34 -14.33
N GLN A 128 7.03 11.86 -14.62
CA GLN A 128 7.20 13.21 -15.14
C GLN A 128 6.58 13.40 -16.52
N GLU A 129 6.74 12.42 -17.41
CA GLU A 129 6.15 12.43 -18.75
C GLU A 129 4.62 12.42 -18.71
N SER A 130 4.02 11.78 -17.69
CA SER A 130 2.58 11.82 -17.44
C SER A 130 2.07 13.18 -16.91
N GLY A 131 2.95 14.17 -16.74
CA GLY A 131 2.62 15.51 -16.24
C GLY A 131 2.40 15.56 -14.73
N MET A 132 2.69 14.47 -14.01
CA MET A 132 2.52 14.38 -12.57
C MET A 132 3.74 14.95 -11.85
N LYS A 133 3.52 15.83 -10.88
CA LYS A 133 4.61 16.33 -10.03
C LYS A 133 4.97 15.30 -8.98
N ALA A 134 6.23 14.94 -8.93
CA ALA A 134 6.79 14.19 -7.80
C ALA A 134 6.60 15.00 -6.51
N ASP A 135 6.12 14.33 -5.46
CA ASP A 135 6.16 14.91 -4.13
C ASP A 135 7.59 14.86 -3.56
N VAL A 136 7.82 15.63 -2.50
CA VAL A 136 9.14 15.70 -1.84
C VAL A 136 9.60 14.33 -1.33
N ILE A 137 8.67 13.41 -1.06
CA ILE A 137 8.97 12.07 -0.55
C ILE A 137 9.56 11.21 -1.67
N ALA A 138 8.93 11.18 -2.85
CA ALA A 138 9.46 10.50 -4.04
C ALA A 138 10.84 11.04 -4.42
N LEU A 139 11.04 12.37 -4.32
CA LEU A 139 12.33 12.99 -4.58
C LEU A 139 13.40 12.56 -3.58
N LEU A 140 13.10 12.51 -2.27
CA LEU A 140 14.05 12.06 -1.25
C LEU A 140 14.40 10.57 -1.41
N GLU A 141 13.44 9.71 -1.77
CA GLU A 141 13.72 8.30 -2.01
C GLU A 141 14.63 8.08 -3.22
N VAL A 142 14.37 8.77 -4.33
CA VAL A 142 15.24 8.73 -5.51
C VAL A 142 16.64 9.27 -5.19
N MET A 143 16.75 10.34 -4.40
CA MET A 143 18.04 10.90 -3.98
C MET A 143 18.83 9.93 -3.09
N MET A 144 18.18 9.26 -2.13
CA MET A 144 18.85 8.24 -1.29
C MET A 144 19.37 7.05 -2.10
N LEU A 145 18.70 6.68 -3.20
CA LEU A 145 19.15 5.61 -4.09
C LEU A 145 20.36 6.01 -4.92
N LEU A 146 20.46 7.29 -5.33
CA LEU A 146 21.62 7.82 -6.05
C LEU A 146 22.86 7.95 -5.15
N ASP A 147 22.67 8.25 -3.86
CA ASP A 147 23.77 8.35 -2.90
C ASP A 147 24.38 6.97 -2.55
N LEU A 148 23.64 5.88 -2.70
CA LEU A 148 24.13 4.50 -2.53
C LEU A 148 25.01 4.00 -3.70
N HIS A 149 25.14 4.75 -4.80
CA HIS A 149 26.01 4.40 -5.94
C HIS A 149 27.27 5.29 -6.02
N THR A 150 27.50 6.18 -5.05
CA THR A 150 28.67 7.08 -5.02
C THR A 150 29.66 6.84 -3.86
N THR A 151 29.54 5.74 -3.13
CA THR A 151 30.53 5.28 -2.12
C THR A 151 31.06 3.89 -2.45
#